data_AF-A0A4V1SL66-F1
#
_entry.id   AF-A0A4V1SL66-F1
#
_cell.length_a   1.000
_cell.length_b   1.000
_cell.length_c   1.000
_cell.angle_alpha   90.00
_cell.angle_beta   90.00
_cell.angle_gamma   90.00
#
_symmetry.space_group_name_H-M   'P 1'
#
loop_
_entity.id
_entity.type
_entity.pdbx_description
1 polymer ?
#
loop_
_entity_poly.entity_id
_entity_poly.type
_entity_poly.pdbx_seq_one_letter_code
_entity_poly.pdbx_strand_id
1 'polypeptide(L)'
;PAKSYANQKQILEKLSEHINTISDDVEKMIEARKVANDITDARARAISYCDEVKGKYFDNIRYHVDKLELMVDDSYWPLPKYREILFLR
;
A
#
# COMPACT_ATOMS: atom_id res chain seq x y z
N PRO A 1 -12.44 -21.19 25.76
CA PRO A 1 -12.10 -21.26 24.32
C PRO A 1 -12.08 -19.90 23.61
N ALA A 2 -13.17 -19.12 23.58
CA ALA A 2 -13.24 -17.85 22.82
C ALA A 2 -12.24 -16.76 23.27
N LYS A 3 -11.95 -16.66 24.58
CA LYS A 3 -10.91 -15.75 25.11
C LYS A 3 -9.49 -16.12 24.68
N SER A 4 -9.24 -17.39 24.33
CA SER A 4 -7.89 -17.87 23.99
C SER A 4 -7.39 -17.38 22.64
N TYR A 5 -8.31 -17.04 21.72
CA TYR A 5 -7.97 -16.62 20.35
C TYR A 5 -8.27 -15.16 20.05
N ALA A 6 -8.58 -14.36 21.09
CA ALA A 6 -8.98 -12.97 20.93
C ALA A 6 -7.91 -12.15 20.19
N ASN A 7 -6.63 -12.36 20.52
CA ASN A 7 -5.51 -11.66 19.89
C ASN A 7 -5.32 -12.05 18.41
N GLN A 8 -5.43 -13.34 18.08
CA GLN A 8 -5.30 -13.79 16.68
C GLN A 8 -6.43 -13.24 15.82
N LYS A 9 -7.66 -13.19 16.36
CA LYS A 9 -8.79 -12.59 15.66
C LYS A 9 -8.55 -11.10 15.39
N GLN A 10 -8.07 -10.35 16.38
CA GLN A 10 -7.77 -8.93 16.21
C GLN A 10 -6.67 -8.67 15.18
N ILE A 11 -5.62 -9.50 15.16
CA ILE A 11 -4.55 -9.41 14.15
C ILE A 11 -5.10 -9.70 12.76
N LEU A 12 -5.93 -10.74 12.62
CA LEU A 12 -6.55 -11.09 11.34
C LEU A 12 -7.44 -9.97 10.82
N GLU A 13 -8.28 -9.38 11.68
CA GLU A 13 -9.15 -8.25 11.31
C GLU A 13 -8.33 -7.06 10.78
N LYS A 14 -7.24 -6.70 11.46
CA LYS A 14 -6.34 -5.62 11.01
C LYS A 14 -5.62 -5.95 9.70
N LEU A 15 -5.15 -7.19 9.54
CA LEU A 15 -4.53 -7.63 8.28
C LEU A 15 -5.53 -7.50 7.12
N SER A 16 -6.75 -8.00 7.30
CA SER A 16 -7.80 -7.90 6.28
C SER A 16 -8.15 -6.44 5.96
N GLU A 17 -8.25 -5.58 6.97
CA GLU A 17 -8.49 -4.14 6.77
C GLU A 17 -7.40 -3.51 5.90
N HIS A 18 -6.12 -3.71 6.25
CA HIS A 18 -5.01 -3.15 5.49
C HIS A 18 -4.97 -3.67 4.05
N ILE A 19 -5.18 -4.97 3.84
CA ILE A 19 -5.20 -5.58 2.50
C ILE A 19 -6.35 -5.01 1.66
N ASN A 20 -7.55 -4.89 2.23
CA ASN A 20 -8.71 -4.35 1.52
C ASN A 20 -8.47 -2.90 1.09
N THR A 21 -7.97 -2.04 2.00
CA THR A 21 -7.67 -0.64 1.65
C THR A 21 -6.61 -0.53 0.55
N ILE A 22 -5.55 -1.34 0.62
CA ILE A 22 -4.52 -1.37 -0.43
C ILE A 22 -5.15 -1.76 -1.77
N SER A 23 -5.97 -2.80 -1.80
CA SER A 23 -6.63 -3.27 -3.03
C SER A 23 -7.50 -2.17 -3.64
N ASP A 24 -8.36 -1.55 -2.83
CA ASP A 24 -9.27 -0.48 -3.27
C ASP A 24 -8.51 0.73 -3.80
N ASP A 25 -7.44 1.13 -3.13
CA ASP A 25 -6.65 2.31 -3.53
C ASP A 25 -5.79 2.03 -4.76
N VAL A 26 -5.29 0.81 -4.93
CA VAL A 26 -4.59 0.40 -6.15
C VAL A 26 -5.55 0.43 -7.35
N GLU A 27 -6.78 -0.07 -7.19
CA GLU A 27 -7.80 0.00 -8.26
C GLU A 27 -8.11 1.46 -8.64
N LYS A 28 -8.38 2.33 -7.65
CA LYS A 28 -8.62 3.75 -7.89
C LYS A 28 -7.42 4.45 -8.53
N MET A 29 -6.20 4.10 -8.10
CA MET A 29 -4.96 4.62 -8.69
C MET A 29 -4.82 4.21 -10.15
N ILE A 30 -5.18 2.96 -10.50
CA ILE A 30 -5.17 2.49 -11.89
C ILE A 30 -6.16 3.30 -12.75
N GLU A 31 -7.37 3.56 -12.26
CA GLU A 31 -8.34 4.39 -12.98
C GLU A 31 -7.86 5.83 -13.16
N ALA A 32 -7.31 6.45 -12.11
CA ALA A 32 -6.71 7.79 -12.21
C ALA A 32 -5.55 7.81 -13.22
N ARG A 33 -4.74 6.75 -13.27
CA ARG A 33 -3.64 6.62 -14.24
C ARG A 33 -4.13 6.52 -15.67
N LYS A 34 -5.26 5.85 -15.92
CA LYS A 34 -5.88 5.80 -17.26
C LYS A 34 -6.27 7.20 -17.72
N VAL A 35 -6.98 7.94 -16.86
CA VAL A 35 -7.36 9.34 -17.15
C VAL A 35 -6.14 10.23 -17.41
N ALA A 36 -5.08 10.09 -16.61
CA ALA A 36 -3.86 10.85 -16.80
C ALA A 36 -3.15 10.53 -18.13
N ASN A 37 -3.22 9.27 -18.59
CA ASN A 37 -2.59 8.84 -19.85
C ASN A 37 -3.30 9.39 -21.10
N ASP A 38 -4.59 9.64 -21.03
CA ASP A 38 -5.37 10.20 -22.14
C ASP A 38 -5.05 11.70 -22.38
N ILE A 39 -4.31 12.34 -21.47
CA ILE A 39 -3.87 13.73 -21.61
C ILE A 39 -2.74 13.81 -22.64
N THR A 40 -2.99 14.54 -23.73
CA THR A 40 -2.07 14.71 -24.86
C THR A 40 -0.93 15.68 -24.55
N ASP A 41 -1.22 16.79 -23.86
CA ASP A 41 -0.22 17.76 -23.44
C ASP A 41 0.71 17.18 -22.35
N ALA A 42 2.01 17.22 -22.59
CA ALA A 42 2.98 16.62 -21.70
C ALA A 42 3.04 17.30 -20.32
N ARG A 43 2.84 18.62 -20.26
CA ARG A 43 2.88 19.37 -19.01
C ARG A 43 1.64 19.06 -18.17
N ALA A 44 0.46 19.11 -18.77
CA ALA A 44 -0.80 18.77 -18.11
C ALA A 44 -0.80 17.31 -17.63
N ARG A 45 -0.24 16.38 -18.41
CA ARG A 45 -0.07 14.98 -18.00
C ARG A 45 0.85 14.86 -16.78
N ALA A 46 1.98 15.56 -16.77
CA ALA A 46 2.90 15.53 -15.63
C ALA A 46 2.26 16.05 -14.33
N ILE A 47 1.49 17.14 -14.42
CA ILE A 47 0.75 17.69 -13.28
C ILE A 47 -0.30 16.69 -12.79
N SER A 48 -1.08 16.10 -13.70
CA SER A 48 -2.07 15.07 -13.37
C SER A 48 -1.44 13.86 -12.66
N TYR A 49 -0.31 13.35 -13.15
CA TYR A 49 0.40 12.28 -12.47
C TYR A 49 0.91 12.67 -11.07
N CYS A 50 1.38 13.90 -10.91
CA CYS A 50 1.86 14.39 -9.62
C CYS A 50 0.74 14.48 -8.59
N ASP A 51 -0.39 15.07 -8.97
CA ASP A 51 -1.43 15.43 -8.01
C ASP A 51 -2.49 14.33 -7.89
N GLU A 52 -2.97 13.80 -9.02
CA GLU A 52 -4.10 12.87 -9.08
C GLU A 52 -3.69 11.41 -8.88
N VAL A 53 -2.43 11.05 -9.17
CA VAL A 53 -1.92 9.68 -8.99
C VAL A 53 -1.01 9.60 -7.77
N LYS A 54 0.13 10.30 -7.80
CA LYS A 54 1.12 10.23 -6.73
C LYS A 54 0.57 10.83 -5.43
N GLY A 55 0.08 12.06 -5.48
CA GLY A 55 -0.38 12.80 -4.29
C GLY A 55 -1.55 12.15 -3.56
N LYS A 56 -2.41 11.42 -4.27
CA LYS A 56 -3.62 10.80 -3.68
C LYS A 56 -3.41 9.39 -3.16
N TYR A 57 -2.60 8.57 -3.82
CA TYR A 57 -2.57 7.13 -3.55
C TYR A 57 -1.25 6.63 -2.96
N PHE A 58 -0.10 7.21 -3.31
CA PHE A 58 1.19 6.61 -3.01
C PHE A 58 1.45 6.55 -1.50
N ASP A 59 1.23 7.66 -0.79
CA ASP A 59 1.49 7.73 0.65
C ASP A 59 0.50 6.86 1.43
N ASN A 60 -0.76 6.75 0.98
CA ASN A 60 -1.75 5.92 1.66
C ASN A 60 -1.44 4.42 1.47
N ILE A 61 -1.24 3.98 0.23
CA ILE A 61 -0.88 2.59 -0.06
C ILE A 61 0.38 2.20 0.71
N ARG A 62 1.39 3.07 0.69
CA ARG A 62 2.64 2.87 1.43
C ARG A 62 2.41 2.72 2.93
N TYR A 63 1.61 3.60 3.54
CA TYR A 63 1.29 3.51 4.96
C TYR A 63 0.71 2.13 5.32
N HIS A 64 -0.24 1.62 4.55
CA HIS A 64 -0.85 0.31 4.80
C HIS A 64 0.15 -0.84 4.57
N VAL A 65 0.98 -0.77 3.53
CA VAL A 65 2.03 -1.77 3.25
C VAL A 65 3.07 -1.81 4.37
N ASP A 66 3.53 -0.64 4.85
CA ASP A 66 4.50 -0.54 5.95
C ASP A 66 3.92 -1.14 7.26
N LYS A 67 2.60 -1.03 7.48
CA LYS A 67 1.94 -1.71 8.61
C LYS A 67 1.88 -3.23 8.44
N LEU A 68 1.64 -3.71 7.22
CA LEU A 68 1.67 -5.14 6.91
C LEU A 68 3.07 -5.73 7.10
N GLU A 69 4.13 -5.03 6.70
CA GLU A 69 5.54 -5.46 6.87
C GLU A 69 5.87 -5.77 8.34
N LEU A 70 5.30 -5.02 9.29
CA LEU A 70 5.49 -5.22 10.73
C LEU A 70 4.68 -6.38 11.31
N MET A 71 3.57 -6.76 10.67
CA MET A 71 2.65 -7.80 11.15
C MET A 71 2.95 -9.17 10.53
N VAL A 72 3.52 -9.20 9.33
CA VAL A 72 3.85 -10.42 8.59
C VAL A 72 5.25 -10.90 8.96
N ASP A 73 5.38 -12.21 9.14
CA ASP A 73 6.66 -12.84 9.40
C ASP A 73 7.63 -12.66 8.23
N ASP A 74 8.91 -12.52 8.54
CA ASP A 74 9.99 -12.25 7.59
C ASP A 74 10.08 -13.28 6.45
N SER A 75 9.82 -14.56 6.76
CA SER A 75 9.88 -15.65 5.79
C SER A 75 8.82 -15.57 4.67
N TYR A 76 7.73 -14.84 4.92
CA TYR A 76 6.64 -14.64 3.95
C TYR A 76 6.71 -13.29 3.24
N TRP A 77 7.66 -12.42 3.60
CA TRP A 77 7.80 -11.10 2.98
C TRP A 77 8.85 -11.15 1.86
N PRO A 78 8.46 -11.03 0.58
CA PRO A 78 9.36 -11.30 -0.55
C PRO A 78 10.35 -10.16 -0.86
N LEU A 79 10.17 -8.98 -0.25
CA LEU A 79 10.99 -7.80 -0.49
C LEU A 79 11.95 -7.57 0.68
N PRO A 80 13.18 -7.07 0.45
CA PRO A 80 14.04 -6.66 1.55
C PRO A 80 13.36 -5.60 2.41
N LYS A 81 13.38 -5.81 3.73
CA LYS A 81 12.76 -4.88 4.68
C LYS A 81 13.52 -3.56 4.74
N TYR A 82 12.87 -2.50 5.22
CA TYR A 82 13.54 -1.20 5.34
C TYR A 82 14.81 -1.25 6.21
N ARG A 83 14.76 -2.05 7.28
CA ARG A 83 15.93 -2.29 8.15
C ARG A 83 17.07 -2.94 7.38
N GLU A 84 16.76 -3.84 6.46
CA GLU A 84 17.75 -4.58 5.69
C GLU A 84 18.42 -3.68 4.65
N ILE A 85 17.62 -2.89 3.94
CA ILE A 85 18.10 -1.94 2.94
C ILE A 85 19.01 -0.87 3.56
N LEU A 86 18.71 -0.45 4.79
CA LEU A 86 19.42 0.66 5.45
C LEU A 86 20.60 0.22 6.32
N PHE A 87 20.60 -1.02 6.84
CA PHE A 87 21.56 -1.44 7.86
C PHE A 87 22.26 -2.77 7.59
N LEU A 88 21.97 -3.49 6.50
CA LEU A 88 22.83 -4.59 6.07
C LEU A 88 24.15 -4.04 5.53
N ARG A 89 25.16 -4.04 6.39
CA ARG A 89 26.58 -4.04 6.06
C ARG A 89 27.19 -5.34 6.56
#